data_AF-A0A1J9YJV2-F1
#
_entry.id   AF-A0A1J9YJV2-F1
#
_cell.length_a   1.000
_cell.length_b   1.000
_cell.length_c   1.000
_cell.angle_alpha   90.00
_cell.angle_beta   90.00
_cell.angle_gamma   90.00
#
_symmetry.space_group_name_H-M   'P 1'
#
loop_
_entity.id
_entity.type
_entity.pdbx_description
1 polymer ?
#
loop_
_entity_poly.entity_id
_entity_poly.type
_entity_poly.pdbx_seq_one_letter_code
_entity_poly.pdbx_strand_id
1 'polypeptide(L)'
;MDNNIFNNIEKEAKVNKEDIFKLASSVQNANLRDETVLRQLIHQVALMAGREVPKEQEDQIVKAIINNNMPTDFGSLSKMFKK
;
A
#
# COMPACT_ATOMS: atom_id res chain seq x y z
N MET A 1 -7.46 13.52 -13.16
CA MET A 1 -7.82 12.25 -13.85
C MET A 1 -7.09 11.14 -13.12
N ASP A 2 -7.55 10.78 -11.92
CA ASP A 2 -6.77 9.99 -10.94
C ASP A 2 -7.55 8.81 -10.35
N ASN A 3 -8.81 8.61 -10.78
CA ASN A 3 -9.74 7.64 -10.20
C ASN A 3 -9.47 6.18 -10.63
N ASN A 4 -8.64 5.94 -11.63
CA ASN A 4 -8.47 4.60 -12.19
C ASN A 4 -7.72 3.64 -11.25
N ILE A 5 -6.74 4.13 -10.49
CA ILE A 5 -5.97 3.29 -9.57
C ILE A 5 -6.81 2.89 -8.38
N PHE A 6 -7.54 3.84 -7.79
CA PHE A 6 -8.46 3.56 -6.70
C PHE A 6 -9.53 2.57 -7.11
N ASN A 7 -10.11 2.71 -8.31
CA ASN A 7 -11.08 1.75 -8.84
C ASN A 7 -10.49 0.35 -9.03
N ASN A 8 -9.22 0.25 -9.45
CA ASN A 8 -8.54 -1.03 -9.61
C ASN A 8 -8.24 -1.68 -8.25
N ILE A 9 -7.76 -0.90 -7.29
CA ILE A 9 -7.52 -1.37 -5.91
C ILE A 9 -8.84 -1.80 -5.27
N GLU A 10 -9.91 -1.02 -5.42
CA GLU A 10 -11.23 -1.35 -4.90
C GLU A 10 -11.76 -2.67 -5.47
N LYS A 11 -11.56 -2.93 -6.77
CA LYS A 11 -11.94 -4.21 -7.38
C LYS A 11 -11.10 -5.38 -6.90
N GLU A 12 -9.78 -5.20 -6.81
CA GLU A 12 -8.83 -6.27 -6.46
C GLU A 12 -8.81 -6.60 -4.98
N ALA A 13 -8.85 -5.57 -4.14
CA ALA A 13 -8.71 -5.68 -2.69
C ALA A 13 -10.03 -5.48 -1.95
N LYS A 14 -11.15 -5.22 -2.65
CA LYS A 14 -12.49 -5.02 -2.06
C LYS A 14 -12.52 -3.96 -0.95
N VAL A 15 -11.63 -2.98 -1.05
CA VAL A 15 -11.50 -1.86 -0.09
C VAL A 15 -12.16 -0.60 -0.64
N ASN A 16 -12.85 0.14 0.21
CA ASN A 16 -13.45 1.40 -0.20
C ASN A 16 -12.40 2.50 -0.26
N LYS A 17 -12.62 3.50 -1.12
CA LYS A 17 -11.77 4.68 -1.23
C LYS A 17 -11.57 5.38 0.12
N GLU A 18 -12.63 5.49 0.91
CA GLU A 18 -12.60 6.12 2.23
C GLU A 18 -11.62 5.43 3.18
N ASP A 19 -11.57 4.09 3.16
CA ASP A 19 -10.65 3.33 4.01
C ASP A 19 -9.21 3.53 3.56
N ILE A 20 -8.97 3.55 2.24
CA ILE A 20 -7.66 3.88 1.66
C ILE A 20 -7.22 5.30 2.06
N PHE A 21 -8.12 6.28 2.01
CA PHE A 21 -7.80 7.65 2.39
C PHE A 21 -7.51 7.79 3.89
N LYS A 22 -8.33 7.16 4.76
CA LYS A 22 -8.09 7.14 6.21
C LYS A 22 -6.74 6.52 6.54
N LEU A 23 -6.37 5.45 5.86
CA LEU A 23 -5.04 4.87 5.95
C LEU A 23 -3.96 5.83 5.49
N ALA A 24 -4.07 6.38 4.29
CA ALA A 24 -3.10 7.33 3.77
C ALA A 24 -2.86 8.50 4.76
N SER A 25 -3.92 9.00 5.41
CA SER A 25 -3.82 10.03 6.44
C SER A 25 -3.19 9.55 7.74
N SER A 26 -3.47 8.32 8.20
CA SER A 26 -2.84 7.78 9.42
C SER A 26 -1.34 7.53 9.23
N VAL A 27 -0.93 7.19 8.01
CA VAL A 27 0.46 6.85 7.68
C VAL A 27 1.30 8.02 7.20
N GLN A 28 0.66 9.12 6.76
CA GLN A 28 1.37 10.33 6.37
C GLN A 28 2.28 10.88 7.47
N ASN A 29 1.91 10.67 8.73
CA ASN A 29 2.72 11.03 9.90
C ASN A 29 3.56 9.87 10.45
N ALA A 30 3.41 8.67 9.89
CA ALA A 30 4.14 7.48 10.32
C ALA A 30 5.50 7.39 9.62
N ASN A 31 6.49 6.82 10.33
CA ASN A 31 7.80 6.60 9.75
C ASN A 31 7.82 5.36 8.85
N LEU A 32 7.52 5.54 7.56
CA LEU A 32 7.56 4.47 6.54
C LEU A 32 8.97 3.91 6.26
N ARG A 33 10.01 4.46 6.90
CA ARG A 33 11.38 3.95 6.83
C ARG A 33 11.71 2.95 7.93
N ASP A 34 10.85 2.83 8.95
CA ASP A 34 11.02 1.85 10.01
C ASP A 34 10.35 0.54 9.59
N GLU A 35 11.14 -0.52 9.48
CA GLU A 35 10.67 -1.86 9.15
C GLU A 35 9.54 -2.33 10.08
N THR A 36 9.60 -2.00 11.38
CA THR A 36 8.61 -2.42 12.37
C THR A 36 7.26 -1.76 12.10
N VAL A 37 7.29 -0.44 11.87
CA VAL A 37 6.09 0.36 11.56
C VAL A 37 5.51 -0.07 10.22
N LEU A 38 6.37 -0.30 9.24
CA LEU A 38 5.95 -0.71 7.91
C LEU A 38 5.33 -2.12 7.90
N ARG A 39 5.91 -3.06 8.66
CA ARG A 39 5.37 -4.41 8.85
C ARG A 39 3.97 -4.36 9.44
N GLN A 40 3.79 -3.63 10.55
CA GLN A 40 2.48 -3.42 11.17
C GLN A 40 1.46 -2.82 10.19
N LEU A 41 1.92 -1.87 9.38
CA LEU A 41 1.08 -1.23 8.37
C LEU A 41 0.60 -2.21 7.30
N ILE A 42 1.52 -2.98 6.73
CA ILE A 42 1.22 -3.97 5.69
C ILE A 42 0.21 -4.97 6.23
N HIS A 43 0.41 -5.46 7.45
CA HIS A 43 -0.52 -6.38 8.09
C HIS A 43 -1.91 -5.77 8.26
N GLN A 44 -2.00 -4.52 8.72
CA GLN A 44 -3.28 -3.85 8.91
C GLN A 44 -4.01 -3.64 7.58
N VAL A 45 -3.30 -3.21 6.53
CA VAL A 45 -3.85 -3.06 5.17
C VAL A 45 -4.31 -4.41 4.61
N ALA A 46 -3.52 -5.47 4.79
CA ALA A 46 -3.83 -6.81 4.37
C ALA A 46 -5.13 -7.33 5.00
N LEU A 47 -5.30 -7.14 6.31
CA LEU A 47 -6.52 -7.48 7.03
C LEU A 47 -7.74 -6.72 6.52
N MET A 48 -7.60 -5.40 6.26
CA MET A 48 -8.71 -4.61 5.69
C MET A 48 -9.07 -5.02 4.26
N ALA A 49 -8.08 -5.44 3.47
CA ALA A 49 -8.29 -5.99 2.14
C ALA A 49 -8.77 -7.45 2.13
N GLY A 50 -8.87 -8.09 3.30
CA GLY A 50 -9.17 -9.51 3.41
C GLY A 50 -8.16 -10.40 2.69
N ARG A 51 -6.90 -9.94 2.57
CA ARG A 51 -5.80 -10.71 1.97
C ARG A 51 -4.84 -11.14 3.08
N GLU A 52 -4.46 -12.42 3.08
CA GLU A 52 -3.40 -12.91 3.96
C GLU A 52 -2.04 -12.63 3.32
N VAL A 53 -1.14 -12.00 4.07
CA VAL A 53 0.25 -11.77 3.66
C VAL A 53 1.14 -12.66 4.54
N PRO A 54 1.69 -13.77 4.03
CA PRO A 54 2.64 -14.59 4.77
C PRO A 54 3.95 -13.82 5.00
N LYS A 55 4.69 -14.19 6.06
CA LYS A 55 5.93 -13.51 6.49
C LYS A 55 6.92 -13.25 5.35
N GLU A 56 7.09 -14.22 4.45
CA GLU A 56 7.99 -14.08 3.32
C GLU A 56 7.56 -12.96 2.35
N GLN A 57 6.27 -12.86 2.06
CA GLN A 57 5.73 -11.77 1.23
C GLN A 57 5.83 -10.43 1.93
N GLU A 58 5.55 -10.41 3.23
CA GLU A 58 5.68 -9.20 4.05
C GLU A 58 7.11 -8.66 4.01
N ASP A 59 8.10 -9.54 4.23
CA ASP A 59 9.52 -9.17 4.17
C ASP A 59 9.94 -8.68 2.78
N GLN A 60 9.40 -9.27 1.70
CA GLN A 60 9.64 -8.80 0.34
C GLN A 60 9.06 -7.40 0.10
N ILE A 61 7.84 -7.13 0.57
CA ILE A 61 7.19 -5.82 0.45
C ILE A 61 7.97 -4.77 1.25
N VAL A 62 8.32 -5.09 2.50
CA VAL A 62 9.13 -4.24 3.37
C VAL A 62 10.45 -3.87 2.69
N LYS A 63 11.19 -4.87 2.18
CA LYS A 63 12.45 -4.64 1.47
C LYS A 63 12.26 -3.81 0.21
N ALA A 64 11.21 -4.05 -0.57
CA ALA A 64 10.94 -3.28 -1.78
C ALA A 64 10.68 -1.80 -1.50
N ILE A 65 9.99 -1.49 -0.40
CA ILE A 65 9.70 -0.13 0.06
C ILE A 65 10.97 0.53 0.60
N ILE A 66 11.71 -0.13 1.49
CA ILE A 66 12.95 0.39 2.08
C ILE A 66 14.02 0.61 1.01
N ASN A 67 14.18 -0.31 0.06
CA ASN A 67 15.15 -0.21 -1.02
C ASN A 67 14.74 0.78 -2.12
N ASN A 68 13.63 1.52 -1.96
CA ASN A 68 13.05 2.42 -2.96
C ASN A 68 12.84 1.76 -4.33
N ASN A 69 12.55 0.45 -4.35
CA ASN A 69 12.26 -0.27 -5.58
C ASN A 69 10.79 -0.06 -6.03
N MET A 70 10.05 0.80 -5.33
CA MET A 70 8.73 1.29 -5.70
C MET A 70 8.76 2.80 -5.92
N PRO A 71 7.99 3.32 -6.88
CA PRO A 71 7.89 4.75 -7.06
C PRO A 71 7.32 5.42 -5.80
N THR A 72 8.02 6.42 -5.30
CA THR A 72 7.64 7.18 -4.09
C THR A 72 6.56 8.22 -4.39
N ASP A 73 6.28 8.48 -5.66
CA ASP A 73 5.25 9.42 -6.11
C ASP A 73 4.04 8.71 -6.72
N PHE A 74 2.86 9.29 -6.45
CA PHE A 74 1.58 8.78 -6.94
C PHE A 74 1.51 8.74 -8.48
N GLY A 75 2.17 9.66 -9.17
CA GLY A 75 2.15 9.74 -10.64
C GLY A 75 2.87 8.57 -11.31
N SER A 76 3.96 8.10 -10.71
CA SER A 76 4.72 6.94 -11.18
C SER A 76 4.03 5.63 -10.80
N LEU A 77 3.43 5.55 -9.61
CA LEU A 77 2.55 4.42 -9.23
C LEU A 77 1.37 4.30 -10.20
N SER A 78 0.76 5.43 -10.54
CA SER A 78 -0.33 5.50 -11.53
C SER A 78 0.04 4.91 -12.88
N LYS A 79 1.28 5.10 -13.32
CA LYS A 79 1.78 4.57 -14.60
C LYS A 79 2.03 3.07 -14.55
N MET A 80 2.47 2.53 -13.39
CA MET A 80 2.63 1.08 -13.20
C MET A 80 1.28 0.35 -13.23
N PHE A 81 0.25 0.88 -12.57
CA PHE A 81 -1.08 0.25 -12.53
C PHE A 81 -1.94 0.46 -13.78
N LYS A 82 -1.57 1.41 -14.66
CA LYS A 82 -2.25 1.64 -15.95
C LYS A 82 -1.80 0.68 -17.05
N LYS A 83 -0.74 -0.09 -16.83
CA LYS A 83 -0.13 -0.99 -17.81
C LYS A 83 -0.51 -2.44 -17.49
#